data_AF-M6VRT4-F1
#
_entry.id   AF-M6VRT4-F1
#
_cell.length_a   1.000
_cell.length_b   1.000
_cell.length_c   1.000
_cell.angle_alpha   90.00
_cell.angle_beta   90.00
_cell.angle_gamma   90.00
#
_symmetry.space_group_name_H-M   'P 1'
#
loop_
_entity.id
_entity.type
_entity.pdbx_description
1 polymer ?
#
loop_
_entity_poly.entity_id
_entity_poly.type
_entity_poly.pdbx_seq_one_letter_code
_entity_poly.pdbx_strand_id
1 'polypeptide(L)'
;MSADAWINPVKEFTKTILKALEQVKDHLVLLGIKPNRPEVGYGYIEAGKSIDGCFAVKSFYEKPDLKTALKYIKKKNFYWNPGIFLWKTSIILEEFKTYSPKIINPLEDRFPFKKAGELSAAFKIIPSDPVDIAIMEKSSRIRMVEARFGWDDVGSWTSLERVMSGDSFGNRHMGKTILFHKSSGNITQTRKEFTAILGVKDLIVVEEEDVLFISTKSGIGDIKSLVAELRKNKTLQKYTE
;
A
#
# COMPACT_ATOMS: atom_id res chain seq x y z
N MET A 1 2.33 -10.05 -1.00
CA MET A 1 1.51 -9.03 -0.31
C MET A 1 2.45 -8.08 0.39
N SER A 2 2.10 -6.81 0.51
CA SER A 2 2.85 -5.86 1.32
C SER A 2 2.68 -6.16 2.82
N ALA A 3 3.59 -5.66 3.65
CA ALA A 3 3.63 -5.91 5.09
C ALA A 3 2.98 -4.78 5.92
N ASP A 4 2.59 -3.70 5.26
CA ASP A 4 2.14 -2.41 5.81
C ASP A 4 0.63 -2.14 5.59
N ALA A 5 -0.05 -3.02 4.87
CA ALA A 5 -1.48 -2.87 4.64
C ALA A 5 -2.32 -3.21 5.88
N TRP A 6 -3.34 -2.39 6.14
CA TRP A 6 -4.42 -2.74 7.08
C TRP A 6 -5.44 -3.64 6.39
N ILE A 7 -5.78 -4.76 7.04
CA ILE A 7 -6.75 -5.74 6.53
C ILE A 7 -7.72 -6.13 7.65
N ASN A 8 -9.02 -5.98 7.40
CA ASN A 8 -10.06 -6.35 8.38
C ASN A 8 -11.40 -6.71 7.71
N PRO A 9 -12.09 -7.79 8.09
CA PRO A 9 -11.67 -8.85 9.02
C PRO A 9 -10.76 -9.88 8.35
N VAL A 10 -9.79 -10.39 9.11
CA VAL A 10 -8.82 -11.41 8.63
C VAL A 10 -9.52 -12.65 8.08
N LYS A 11 -10.67 -13.05 8.65
CA LYS A 11 -11.45 -14.21 8.16
C LYS A 11 -11.92 -14.05 6.71
N GLU A 12 -12.39 -12.87 6.33
CA GLU A 12 -12.82 -12.60 4.94
C GLU A 12 -11.63 -12.48 3.99
N PHE A 13 -10.50 -11.95 4.47
CA PHE A 13 -9.24 -12.00 3.74
C PHE A 13 -8.82 -13.45 3.44
N THR A 14 -8.74 -14.32 4.45
CA THR A 14 -8.39 -15.73 4.27
C THR A 14 -9.31 -16.44 3.27
N LYS A 15 -10.63 -16.22 3.39
CA LYS A 15 -11.61 -16.78 2.44
C LYS A 15 -11.36 -16.30 1.01
N THR A 16 -11.03 -15.02 0.83
CA THR A 16 -10.72 -14.45 -0.49
C THR A 16 -9.44 -15.05 -1.07
N ILE A 17 -8.40 -15.23 -0.24
CA ILE A 17 -7.14 -15.85 -0.65
C ILE A 17 -7.35 -17.30 -1.09
N LEU A 18 -8.11 -18.10 -0.34
CA LEU A 18 -8.40 -19.48 -0.70
C LEU A 18 -9.12 -19.57 -2.05
N LYS A 19 -10.11 -18.71 -2.29
CA LYS A 19 -10.79 -18.61 -3.59
C LYS A 19 -9.84 -18.19 -4.72
N ALA A 20 -8.92 -17.27 -4.44
CA ALA A 20 -7.93 -16.82 -5.41
C ALA A 20 -6.94 -17.94 -5.78
N LEU A 21 -6.53 -18.76 -4.81
CA LEU A 21 -5.63 -19.90 -5.04
C LEU A 21 -6.22 -20.94 -6.01
N GLU A 22 -7.54 -21.15 -6.02
CA GLU A 22 -8.21 -22.04 -6.99
C GLU A 22 -8.02 -21.59 -8.45
N GLN A 23 -7.75 -20.29 -8.66
CA GLN A 23 -7.52 -19.69 -9.97
C GLN A 23 -6.04 -19.72 -10.39
N VAL A 24 -5.12 -20.06 -9.47
CA VAL A 24 -3.67 -20.12 -9.70
C VAL A 24 -3.29 -21.44 -10.39
N LYS A 25 -3.82 -21.62 -11.61
CA LYS A 25 -3.44 -22.72 -12.50
C LYS A 25 -2.33 -22.26 -13.44
N ASP A 26 -2.71 -21.52 -14.47
CA ASP A 26 -1.82 -21.01 -15.52
C ASP A 26 -1.90 -19.47 -15.62
N HIS A 27 -2.42 -18.83 -14.58
CA HIS A 27 -2.68 -17.39 -14.54
C HIS A 27 -1.96 -16.73 -13.37
N LEU A 28 -1.59 -15.47 -13.57
CA LEU A 28 -1.24 -14.55 -12.49
C LEU A 28 -2.55 -14.04 -11.88
N VAL A 29 -2.75 -14.26 -10.60
CA VAL A 29 -3.98 -13.83 -9.91
C VAL A 29 -3.67 -12.63 -9.04
N LEU A 30 -4.54 -11.62 -9.11
CA LEU A 30 -4.48 -10.47 -8.23
C LEU A 30 -5.84 -10.27 -7.54
N LEU A 31 -5.84 -9.58 -6.40
CA LEU A 31 -7.07 -9.17 -5.74
C LEU A 31 -7.49 -7.77 -6.21
N GLY A 32 -8.80 -7.52 -6.26
CA GLY A 32 -9.36 -6.21 -6.59
C GLY A 32 -10.32 -5.72 -5.50
N ILE A 33 -10.08 -4.53 -4.95
CA ILE A 33 -10.95 -3.91 -3.95
C ILE A 33 -11.90 -2.92 -4.64
N LYS A 34 -13.18 -2.90 -4.26
CA LYS A 34 -14.12 -1.91 -4.80
C LYS A 34 -13.73 -0.49 -4.35
N PRO A 35 -13.50 0.47 -5.27
CA PRO A 35 -13.16 1.83 -4.91
C PRO A 35 -14.34 2.51 -4.23
N ASN A 36 -14.08 3.20 -3.12
CA ASN A 36 -15.07 4.03 -2.44
C ASN A 36 -14.74 5.53 -2.48
N ARG A 37 -13.58 5.89 -3.05
CA ARG A 37 -13.11 7.26 -3.28
C ARG A 37 -12.21 7.32 -4.53
N PRO A 38 -11.98 8.49 -5.13
CA PRO A 38 -11.02 8.65 -6.21
C PRO A 38 -9.59 8.74 -5.65
N GLU A 39 -9.03 7.61 -5.20
CA GLU A 39 -7.65 7.56 -4.71
C GLU A 39 -6.66 7.70 -5.87
N VAL A 40 -5.64 8.55 -5.73
CA VAL A 40 -4.60 8.78 -6.77
C VAL A 40 -3.30 8.05 -6.44
N GLY A 41 -3.14 7.62 -5.18
CA GLY A 41 -1.98 6.84 -4.73
C GLY A 41 -2.03 5.36 -5.07
N TYR A 42 -3.17 4.83 -5.54
CA TYR A 42 -3.37 3.41 -5.80
C TYR A 42 -3.35 3.08 -7.30
N GLY A 43 -2.95 1.85 -7.63
CA GLY A 43 -3.21 1.26 -8.93
C GLY A 43 -4.69 0.91 -9.12
N TYR A 44 -5.17 0.96 -10.37
CA TYR A 44 -6.53 0.59 -10.76
C TYR A 44 -6.52 -0.56 -11.76
N ILE A 45 -7.46 -1.48 -11.59
CA ILE A 45 -7.69 -2.62 -12.47
C ILE A 45 -9.04 -2.42 -13.16
N GLU A 46 -9.04 -2.41 -14.50
CA GLU A 46 -10.27 -2.52 -15.28
C GLU A 46 -10.62 -4.01 -15.44
N ALA A 47 -11.68 -4.43 -14.77
CA ALA A 47 -12.22 -5.77 -14.91
C ALA A 47 -12.93 -5.93 -16.27
N GLY A 48 -12.66 -7.05 -16.92
CA GLY A 48 -13.30 -7.52 -18.13
C GLY A 48 -14.45 -8.48 -17.83
N LYS A 49 -14.59 -9.51 -18.67
CA LYS A 49 -15.64 -10.53 -18.53
C LYS A 49 -15.45 -11.33 -17.24
N SER A 50 -16.57 -11.69 -16.60
CA SER A 50 -16.55 -12.65 -15.50
C SER A 50 -16.30 -14.05 -16.05
N ILE A 51 -15.40 -14.79 -15.40
CA ILE A 51 -14.97 -16.14 -15.78
C ILE A 51 -14.83 -16.93 -14.47
N ASP A 52 -15.58 -18.00 -14.29
CA ASP A 52 -15.44 -18.95 -13.17
C ASP A 52 -15.32 -18.30 -11.77
N GLY A 53 -16.14 -17.27 -11.51
CA GLY A 53 -16.14 -16.58 -10.21
C GLY A 53 -14.99 -15.59 -9.99
N CYS A 54 -14.21 -15.30 -11.03
CA CYS A 54 -13.22 -14.22 -11.12
C CYS A 54 -13.53 -13.33 -12.35
N PHE A 55 -12.61 -12.41 -12.67
CA PHE A 55 -12.68 -11.56 -13.86
C PHE A 55 -11.39 -11.65 -14.65
N ALA A 56 -11.49 -11.62 -15.98
CA ALA A 56 -10.34 -11.27 -16.81
C ALA A 56 -9.92 -9.82 -16.51
N VAL A 57 -8.63 -9.52 -16.57
CA VAL A 57 -8.14 -8.14 -16.49
C VAL A 57 -8.04 -7.57 -17.89
N LYS A 58 -8.73 -6.45 -18.14
CA LYS A 58 -8.70 -5.75 -19.43
C LYS A 58 -7.53 -4.79 -19.49
N SER A 59 -7.28 -4.05 -18.41
CA SER A 59 -6.20 -3.08 -18.32
C SER A 59 -5.82 -2.83 -16.87
N PHE A 60 -4.56 -2.50 -16.65
CA PHE A 60 -4.03 -2.07 -15.36
C PHE A 60 -3.49 -0.64 -15.52
N TYR A 61 -3.69 0.20 -14.51
CA TYR A 61 -3.28 1.60 -14.53
C TYR A 61 -2.67 1.99 -13.18
N GLU A 62 -1.37 2.27 -13.13
CA GLU A 62 -0.72 2.72 -11.91
C GLU A 62 -0.92 4.23 -11.66
N LYS A 63 -1.41 4.60 -10.47
CA LYS A 63 -1.46 5.98 -9.93
C LYS A 63 -1.99 7.04 -10.91
N PRO A 64 -3.28 6.94 -11.32
CA PRO A 64 -3.87 7.91 -12.24
C PRO A 64 -4.03 9.29 -11.60
N ASP A 65 -4.14 10.33 -12.45
CA ASP A 65 -4.55 11.65 -11.98
C ASP A 65 -5.99 11.65 -11.40
N LEU A 66 -6.33 12.68 -10.61
CA LEU A 66 -7.62 12.79 -9.94
C LEU A 66 -8.82 12.77 -10.91
N LYS A 67 -8.70 13.43 -12.07
CA LYS A 67 -9.77 13.49 -13.08
C LYS A 67 -10.01 12.10 -13.67
N THR A 68 -8.95 11.32 -13.84
CA THR A 68 -8.99 9.94 -14.32
C THR A 68 -9.55 9.00 -13.25
N ALA A 69 -9.10 9.09 -11.99
CA ALA A 69 -9.65 8.33 -10.87
C ALA A 69 -11.16 8.56 -10.69
N LEU A 70 -11.62 9.82 -10.83
CA LEU A 70 -13.05 10.17 -10.81
C LEU A 70 -13.85 9.51 -11.94
N LYS A 71 -13.25 9.29 -13.11
CA LYS A 71 -13.90 8.54 -14.19
C LYS A 71 -13.95 7.05 -13.88
N TYR A 72 -12.88 6.50 -13.29
CA TYR A 72 -12.79 5.09 -12.94
C TYR A 72 -13.81 4.69 -11.90
N ILE A 73 -13.95 5.43 -10.80
CA ILE A 73 -14.93 5.10 -9.75
C ILE A 73 -16.39 5.18 -10.22
N LYS A 74 -16.69 6.03 -11.22
CA LYS A 74 -18.02 6.08 -11.85
C LYS A 74 -18.33 4.82 -12.65
N LYS A 75 -17.31 4.09 -13.10
CA LYS A 75 -17.46 2.83 -13.82
C LYS A 75 -17.50 1.68 -12.80
N LYS A 76 -18.53 0.85 -12.87
CA LYS A 76 -18.72 -0.28 -11.94
C LYS A 76 -17.70 -1.42 -12.12
N ASN A 77 -16.90 -1.39 -13.19
CA ASN A 77 -15.91 -2.42 -13.51
C ASN A 77 -14.47 -2.04 -13.13
N PHE A 78 -14.25 -0.95 -12.40
CA PHE A 78 -12.92 -0.60 -11.89
C PHE A 78 -12.75 -1.01 -10.43
N TYR A 79 -11.52 -1.42 -10.11
CA TYR A 79 -11.10 -1.91 -8.79
C TYR A 79 -9.76 -1.29 -8.43
N TRP A 80 -9.47 -1.10 -7.14
CA TRP A 80 -8.13 -0.81 -6.67
C TRP A 80 -7.27 -2.07 -6.64
N ASN A 81 -6.00 -1.91 -6.97
CA ASN A 81 -4.97 -2.92 -6.76
C ASN A 81 -4.41 -2.80 -5.33
N PRO A 82 -4.60 -3.81 -4.46
CA PRO A 82 -4.07 -3.81 -3.10
C PRO A 82 -2.63 -4.35 -3.02
N GLY A 83 -1.95 -4.61 -4.14
CA GLY A 83 -0.60 -5.20 -4.14
C GLY A 83 -0.55 -6.65 -3.65
N ILE A 84 -1.66 -7.39 -3.79
CA ILE A 84 -1.79 -8.79 -3.37
C ILE A 84 -1.89 -9.66 -4.61
N PHE A 85 -0.83 -10.43 -4.84
CA PHE A 85 -0.67 -11.32 -5.98
C PHE A 85 -0.48 -12.77 -5.55
N LEU A 86 -0.98 -13.68 -6.37
CA LEU A 86 -0.88 -15.12 -6.21
C LEU A 86 -0.53 -15.74 -7.57
N TRP A 87 0.51 -16.56 -7.62
CA TRP A 87 0.95 -17.22 -8.84
C TRP A 87 1.74 -18.48 -8.50
N LYS A 88 1.91 -19.37 -9.49
CA LYS A 88 2.93 -20.43 -9.41
C LYS A 88 4.29 -19.81 -9.72
N THR A 89 5.33 -20.26 -9.02
CA THR A 89 6.72 -19.82 -9.26
C THR A 89 7.14 -20.05 -10.71
N SER A 90 6.78 -21.18 -11.32
CA SER A 90 7.10 -21.46 -12.72
C SER A 90 6.50 -20.42 -13.68
N ILE A 91 5.23 -20.07 -13.48
CA ILE A 91 4.49 -19.14 -14.34
C ILE A 91 5.05 -17.73 -14.22
N ILE A 92 5.32 -17.22 -13.01
CA ILE A 92 5.87 -15.87 -12.88
C ILE A 92 7.28 -15.77 -13.48
N LEU A 93 8.09 -16.83 -13.40
CA LEU A 93 9.42 -16.85 -14.03
C LEU A 93 9.33 -16.82 -15.56
N GLU A 94 8.37 -17.53 -16.17
CA GLU A 94 8.09 -17.45 -17.62
C GLU A 94 7.68 -16.03 -18.04
N GLU A 95 6.83 -15.38 -17.25
CA GLU A 95 6.37 -14.01 -17.50
C GLU A 95 7.54 -13.01 -17.38
N PHE A 96 8.43 -13.17 -16.38
CA PHE A 96 9.65 -12.37 -16.28
C PHE A 96 10.58 -12.55 -17.49
N LYS A 97 10.77 -13.78 -17.98
CA LYS A 97 11.57 -14.02 -19.20
C LYS A 97 11.01 -13.32 -20.42
N THR A 98 9.69 -13.26 -20.52
CA THR A 98 8.97 -12.65 -21.64
C THR A 98 8.99 -11.12 -21.55
N TYR A 99 8.65 -10.55 -20.40
CA TYR A 99 8.33 -9.13 -20.27
C TYR A 99 9.42 -8.29 -19.58
N SER A 100 10.33 -8.92 -18.85
CA SER A 100 11.44 -8.25 -18.17
C SER A 100 12.71 -9.13 -18.04
N PRO A 101 13.29 -9.58 -19.17
CA PRO A 101 14.53 -10.37 -19.17
C PRO A 101 15.70 -9.65 -18.47
N LYS A 102 15.70 -8.32 -18.48
CA LYS A 102 16.69 -7.49 -17.79
C LYS A 102 16.68 -7.66 -16.26
N ILE A 103 15.55 -8.06 -15.69
CA ILE A 103 15.44 -8.37 -14.25
C ILE A 103 15.86 -9.80 -13.97
N ILE A 104 15.36 -10.77 -14.75
CA ILE A 104 15.52 -12.20 -14.41
C ILE A 104 16.87 -12.80 -14.85
N ASN A 105 17.43 -12.39 -16.00
CA ASN A 105 18.68 -12.97 -16.49
C ASN A 105 19.85 -12.77 -15.51
N PRO A 106 20.09 -11.57 -14.93
CA PRO A 106 21.14 -11.38 -13.93
C PRO A 106 21.02 -12.27 -12.70
N LEU A 107 19.80 -12.70 -12.36
CA LEU A 107 19.52 -13.60 -11.25
C LEU A 107 19.76 -15.05 -11.66
N GLU A 108 19.24 -15.49 -12.81
CA GLU A 108 19.39 -16.86 -13.31
C GLU A 108 20.84 -17.23 -13.60
N ASP A 109 21.62 -16.33 -14.20
CA ASP A 109 23.04 -16.56 -14.54
C ASP A 109 23.91 -16.86 -13.31
N ARG A 110 23.41 -16.53 -12.11
CA ARG A 110 24.12 -16.64 -10.84
C ARG A 110 23.46 -17.59 -9.85
N PHE A 111 22.32 -18.18 -10.23
CA PHE A 111 21.57 -19.07 -9.35
C PHE A 111 22.06 -20.52 -9.45
N PRO A 112 22.14 -21.28 -8.33
CA PRO A 112 21.95 -20.84 -6.96
C PRO A 112 23.11 -19.97 -6.47
N PHE A 113 22.79 -18.88 -5.76
CA PHE A 113 23.79 -17.99 -5.17
C PHE A 113 24.60 -18.76 -4.12
N LYS A 114 25.91 -18.84 -4.32
CA LYS A 114 26.83 -19.55 -3.41
C LYS A 114 27.45 -18.62 -2.38
N LYS A 115 27.51 -17.32 -2.69
CA LYS A 115 28.08 -16.29 -1.82
C LYS A 115 27.12 -15.10 -1.69
N ALA A 116 27.06 -14.50 -0.50
CA ALA A 116 26.20 -13.33 -0.25
C ALA A 116 26.45 -12.16 -1.23
N GLY A 117 27.71 -11.97 -1.66
CA GLY A 117 28.07 -10.91 -2.61
C GLY A 117 27.53 -11.10 -4.04
N GLU A 118 27.20 -12.32 -4.46
CA GLU A 118 26.72 -12.60 -5.82
C GLU A 118 25.34 -11.99 -6.07
N LEU A 119 24.45 -12.10 -5.08
CA LEU A 119 23.13 -11.49 -5.07
C LEU A 119 23.23 -9.96 -5.09
N SER A 120 24.06 -9.38 -4.22
CA SER A 120 24.28 -7.92 -4.19
C SER A 120 24.79 -7.40 -5.53
N ALA A 121 25.73 -8.10 -6.15
CA ALA A 121 26.25 -7.72 -7.45
C ALA A 121 25.22 -7.86 -8.59
N ALA A 122 24.29 -8.82 -8.50
CA ALA A 122 23.16 -8.91 -9.44
C ALA A 122 22.20 -7.72 -9.28
N PHE A 123 21.84 -7.38 -8.03
CA PHE A 123 20.93 -6.27 -7.73
C PHE A 123 21.45 -4.90 -8.18
N LYS A 124 22.78 -4.71 -8.28
CA LYS A 124 23.38 -3.47 -8.79
C LYS A 124 23.05 -3.16 -10.26
N ILE A 125 22.71 -4.17 -11.05
CA ILE A 125 22.44 -4.02 -12.49
C ILE A 125 20.98 -4.26 -12.86
N ILE A 126 20.17 -4.76 -11.93
CA ILE A 126 18.73 -5.00 -12.12
C ILE A 126 18.00 -3.65 -12.06
N PRO A 127 17.11 -3.35 -13.02
CA PRO A 127 16.30 -2.13 -12.95
C PRO A 127 15.34 -2.20 -11.75
N SER A 128 15.11 -1.06 -11.09
CA SER A 128 14.23 -0.94 -9.93
C SER A 128 12.76 -0.77 -10.35
N ASP A 129 12.27 -1.66 -11.21
CA ASP A 129 10.91 -1.59 -11.73
C ASP A 129 9.93 -2.36 -10.81
N PRO A 130 8.80 -1.75 -10.37
CA PRO A 130 7.75 -2.46 -9.67
C PRO A 130 7.18 -3.61 -10.51
N VAL A 131 6.75 -4.69 -9.85
CA VAL A 131 6.16 -5.86 -10.54
C VAL A 131 4.91 -5.48 -11.35
N ASP A 132 4.17 -4.47 -10.92
CA ASP A 132 3.01 -3.92 -11.61
C ASP A 132 3.39 -3.46 -13.03
N ILE A 133 4.47 -2.69 -13.15
CA ILE A 133 4.97 -2.16 -14.43
C ILE A 133 5.75 -3.23 -15.20
N ALA A 134 6.58 -4.00 -14.49
CA ALA A 134 7.45 -4.99 -15.11
C ALA A 134 6.66 -6.12 -15.78
N ILE A 135 5.56 -6.55 -15.14
CA ILE A 135 4.77 -7.74 -15.51
C ILE A 135 3.28 -7.43 -15.67
N MET A 136 2.60 -6.85 -14.67
CA MET A 136 1.12 -6.82 -14.64
C MET A 136 0.49 -5.93 -15.70
N GLU A 137 1.13 -4.83 -16.10
CA GLU A 137 0.63 -3.99 -17.19
C GLU A 137 0.78 -4.65 -18.57
N LYS A 138 1.61 -5.68 -18.70
CA LYS A 138 2.00 -6.30 -19.98
C LYS A 138 1.42 -7.71 -20.18
N SER A 139 1.22 -8.45 -19.09
CA SER A 139 0.76 -9.84 -19.13
C SER A 139 -0.68 -9.95 -19.60
N SER A 140 -0.93 -10.91 -20.49
CA SER A 140 -2.29 -11.29 -20.91
C SER A 140 -2.90 -12.40 -20.04
N ARG A 141 -2.13 -12.97 -19.09
CA ARG A 141 -2.51 -14.13 -18.28
C ARG A 141 -3.04 -13.74 -16.89
N ILE A 142 -3.65 -12.56 -16.77
CA ILE A 142 -4.06 -12.03 -15.46
C ILE A 142 -5.54 -12.28 -15.19
N ARG A 143 -5.82 -12.80 -13.98
CA ARG A 143 -7.17 -12.90 -13.41
C ARG A 143 -7.27 -12.04 -12.15
N MET A 144 -8.41 -11.38 -11.99
CA MET A 144 -8.73 -10.63 -10.78
C MET A 144 -9.83 -11.33 -9.99
N VAL A 145 -9.59 -11.53 -8.69
CA VAL A 145 -10.63 -11.93 -7.74
C VAL A 145 -11.07 -10.72 -6.94
N GLU A 146 -12.38 -10.43 -6.97
CA GLU A 146 -12.95 -9.38 -6.14
C GLU A 146 -12.81 -9.71 -4.65
N ALA A 147 -12.21 -8.78 -3.90
CA ALA A 147 -12.04 -8.85 -2.47
C ALA A 147 -13.13 -8.04 -1.74
N ARG A 148 -13.64 -8.61 -0.63
CA ARG A 148 -14.76 -8.04 0.15
C ARG A 148 -14.41 -7.73 1.61
N PHE A 149 -13.12 -7.72 1.94
CA PHE A 149 -12.63 -7.25 3.23
C PHE A 149 -12.29 -5.76 3.16
N GLY A 150 -12.24 -5.10 4.31
CA GLY A 150 -11.68 -3.77 4.47
C GLY A 150 -10.18 -3.80 4.26
N TRP A 151 -9.68 -2.90 3.43
CA TRP A 151 -8.28 -2.75 3.08
C TRP A 151 -7.92 -1.27 2.98
N ASP A 152 -6.72 -0.92 3.46
CA ASP A 152 -6.09 0.37 3.22
C ASP A 152 -4.57 0.21 3.26
N ASP A 153 -3.85 0.96 2.43
CA ASP A 153 -2.38 0.95 2.35
C ASP A 153 -1.70 1.72 3.50
N VAL A 154 -2.46 2.44 4.33
CA VAL A 154 -1.99 3.17 5.53
C VAL A 154 -0.74 4.03 5.30
N GLY A 155 -0.62 4.66 4.12
CA GLY A 155 0.57 5.43 3.75
C GLY A 155 0.75 6.79 4.43
N SER A 156 -0.15 7.17 5.35
CA SER A 156 -0.11 8.45 6.08
C SER A 156 -0.92 8.38 7.38
N TRP A 157 -0.64 9.25 8.36
CA TRP A 157 -1.49 9.35 9.57
C TRP A 157 -2.94 9.70 9.26
N THR A 158 -3.21 10.49 8.21
CA THR A 158 -4.58 10.76 7.77
C THR A 158 -5.32 9.50 7.31
N SER A 159 -4.60 8.42 6.98
CA SER A 159 -5.19 7.11 6.69
C SER A 159 -5.83 6.47 7.92
N LEU A 160 -5.38 6.81 9.14
CA LEU A 160 -6.00 6.35 10.38
C LEU A 160 -7.45 6.81 10.51
N GLU A 161 -7.84 7.90 9.84
CA GLU A 161 -9.23 8.33 9.82
C GLU A 161 -10.17 7.35 9.12
N ARG A 162 -9.62 6.51 8.24
CA ARG A 162 -10.37 5.53 7.46
C ARG A 162 -10.43 4.17 8.15
N VAL A 163 -9.43 3.84 8.98
CA VAL A 163 -9.27 2.50 9.57
C VAL A 163 -9.54 2.45 11.06
N MET A 164 -9.48 3.57 11.77
CA MET A 164 -9.81 3.65 13.20
C MET A 164 -11.20 4.25 13.42
N SER A 165 -11.79 3.96 14.58
CA SER A 165 -12.96 4.70 15.09
C SER A 165 -12.50 5.93 15.87
N GLY A 166 -13.38 6.93 16.01
CA GLY A 166 -13.08 8.21 16.64
C GLY A 166 -14.20 8.60 17.59
N ASP A 167 -13.97 9.62 18.41
CA ASP A 167 -15.00 10.19 19.27
C ASP A 167 -16.05 10.98 18.46
N SER A 168 -17.04 11.55 19.16
CA SER A 168 -18.11 12.36 18.55
C SER A 168 -17.62 13.62 17.81
N PHE A 169 -16.38 14.06 18.08
CA PHE A 169 -15.75 15.23 17.45
C PHE A 169 -14.69 14.82 16.41
N GLY A 170 -14.63 13.53 16.05
CA GLY A 170 -13.68 13.01 15.08
C GLY A 170 -12.24 12.91 15.58
N ASN A 171 -11.99 13.03 16.89
CA ASN A 171 -10.67 12.78 17.44
C ASN A 171 -10.39 11.28 17.51
N ARG A 172 -9.13 10.91 17.30
CA ARG A 172 -8.66 9.53 17.24
C ARG A 172 -7.40 9.43 18.08
N HIS A 173 -7.37 8.45 18.97
CA HIS A 173 -6.26 8.24 19.87
C HIS A 173 -5.82 6.78 19.89
N MET A 174 -4.50 6.58 19.87
CA MET A 174 -3.86 5.31 20.19
C MET A 174 -2.85 5.55 21.32
N GLY A 175 -2.95 4.79 22.41
CA GLY A 175 -2.09 4.99 23.57
C GLY A 175 -2.83 4.80 24.88
N LYS A 176 -2.36 5.50 25.91
CA LYS A 176 -2.92 5.46 27.26
C LYS A 176 -4.07 6.47 27.41
N THR A 177 -4.10 7.24 28.50
CA THR A 177 -5.21 8.12 28.81
C THR A 177 -5.10 9.44 28.04
N ILE A 178 -6.20 9.87 27.43
CA ILE A 178 -6.29 11.15 26.74
C ILE A 178 -7.53 11.94 27.15
N LEU A 179 -7.38 13.27 27.18
CA LEU A 179 -8.49 14.21 27.30
C LEU A 179 -8.48 15.19 26.13
N PHE A 180 -9.51 15.15 25.29
CA PHE A 180 -9.80 16.20 24.33
C PHE A 180 -10.78 17.21 24.94
N HIS A 181 -10.41 18.48 25.03
CA HIS A 181 -11.28 19.55 25.51
C HIS A 181 -11.37 20.66 24.47
N LYS A 182 -12.57 20.94 23.95
CA LYS A 182 -12.80 21.91 22.86
C LYS A 182 -11.90 21.64 21.64
N SER A 183 -11.73 20.37 21.30
CA SER A 183 -10.83 19.88 20.25
C SER A 183 -11.53 18.89 19.33
N SER A 184 -11.22 18.93 18.04
CA SER A 184 -11.89 18.11 17.02
C SER A 184 -10.95 17.67 15.90
N GLY A 185 -11.19 16.50 15.34
CA GLY A 185 -10.44 15.99 14.18
C GLY A 185 -8.97 15.69 14.47
N ASN A 186 -8.52 15.57 15.72
CA ASN A 186 -7.11 15.31 16.00
C ASN A 186 -6.79 13.81 15.88
N ILE A 187 -5.56 13.49 15.45
CA ILE A 187 -5.01 12.13 15.41
C ILE A 187 -3.84 12.12 16.37
N THR A 188 -3.92 11.30 17.42
CA THR A 188 -2.86 11.25 18.43
C THR A 188 -2.39 9.83 18.68
N GLN A 189 -1.06 9.67 18.77
CA GLN A 189 -0.41 8.46 19.24
C GLN A 189 0.60 8.85 20.30
N THR A 190 0.37 8.47 21.56
CA THR A 190 1.27 8.85 22.67
C THR A 190 1.53 7.69 23.61
N ARG A 191 2.75 7.61 24.14
CA ARG A 191 3.17 6.63 25.15
C ARG A 191 3.09 7.18 26.59
N LYS A 192 2.91 8.50 26.76
CA LYS A 192 2.65 9.15 28.06
C LYS A 192 1.45 8.52 28.78
N GLU A 193 1.49 8.50 30.12
CA GLU A 193 0.35 8.07 30.96
C GLU A 193 -0.91 8.90 30.73
N PHE A 194 -0.72 10.20 30.51
CA PHE A 194 -1.78 11.16 30.29
C PHE A 194 -1.38 12.21 29.24
N THR A 195 -2.28 12.45 28.29
CA THR A 195 -2.17 13.50 27.27
C THR A 195 -3.41 14.38 27.30
N ALA A 196 -3.24 15.71 27.31
CA ALA A 196 -4.34 16.66 27.20
C ALA A 196 -4.23 17.47 25.91
N ILE A 197 -5.32 17.55 25.16
CA ILE A 197 -5.43 18.29 23.90
C ILE A 197 -6.55 19.32 24.07
N LEU A 198 -6.18 20.61 24.00
CA LEU A 198 -7.06 21.72 24.36
C LEU A 198 -7.17 22.74 23.23
N GLY A 199 -8.38 22.99 22.74
CA GLY A 199 -8.68 24.10 21.83
C GLY A 199 -8.16 23.94 20.39
N VAL A 200 -7.51 22.83 20.07
CA VAL A 200 -6.86 22.59 18.76
C VAL A 200 -7.68 21.66 17.87
N LYS A 201 -7.50 21.83 16.56
CA LYS A 201 -8.20 21.07 15.52
C LYS A 201 -7.22 20.55 14.49
N ASP A 202 -7.55 19.38 13.94
CA ASP A 202 -6.83 18.76 12.81
C ASP A 202 -5.31 18.63 13.04
N LEU A 203 -4.89 18.39 14.29
CA LEU A 203 -3.51 18.05 14.60
C LEU A 203 -3.25 16.56 14.43
N ILE A 204 -2.03 16.25 14.04
CA ILE A 204 -1.38 14.94 14.15
C ILE A 204 -0.33 15.11 15.25
N VAL A 205 -0.45 14.34 16.34
CA VAL A 205 0.49 14.34 17.47
C VAL A 205 0.99 12.91 17.67
N VAL A 206 2.26 12.66 17.41
CA VAL A 206 2.82 11.30 17.39
C VAL A 206 4.08 11.29 18.22
N GLU A 207 4.08 10.49 19.28
CA GLU A 207 5.25 10.21 20.11
C GLU A 207 5.79 8.82 19.77
N GLU A 208 7.08 8.77 19.43
CA GLU A 208 7.83 7.54 19.21
C GLU A 208 9.21 7.70 19.86
N GLU A 209 9.54 6.83 20.81
CA GLU A 209 10.78 6.88 21.59
C GLU A 209 11.12 8.29 22.14
N ASP A 210 12.15 8.94 21.60
CA ASP A 210 12.61 10.28 21.99
C ASP A 210 12.13 11.39 21.02
N VAL A 211 11.21 11.06 20.11
CA VAL A 211 10.63 11.98 19.12
C VAL A 211 9.17 12.29 19.42
N LEU A 212 8.83 13.57 19.44
CA LEU A 212 7.46 14.07 19.37
C LEU A 212 7.27 14.83 18.06
N PHE A 213 6.45 14.27 17.18
CA PHE A 213 6.04 14.91 15.94
C PHE A 213 4.67 15.57 16.12
N ILE A 214 4.59 16.84 15.74
CA ILE A 214 3.34 17.60 15.73
C ILE A 214 3.21 18.30 14.40
N SER A 215 2.08 18.10 13.73
CA SER A 215 1.74 18.84 12.52
C SER A 215 0.23 19.03 12.42
N THR A 216 -0.21 19.97 11.59
CA THR A 216 -1.59 19.96 11.12
C THR A 216 -1.74 18.87 10.05
N LYS A 217 -2.96 18.38 9.82
CA LYS A 217 -3.21 17.44 8.71
C LYS A 217 -2.79 18.02 7.35
N SER A 218 -2.96 19.33 7.13
CA SER A 218 -2.52 19.99 5.91
C SER A 218 -1.00 20.08 5.78
N GLY A 219 -0.28 20.19 6.91
CA GLY A 219 1.18 20.26 6.93
C GLY A 219 1.87 18.94 6.62
N ILE A 220 1.15 17.80 6.60
CA ILE A 220 1.76 16.50 6.38
C ILE A 220 2.41 16.36 5.00
N GLY A 221 1.97 17.15 4.02
CA GLY A 221 2.55 17.16 2.67
C GLY A 221 4.05 17.52 2.67
N ASP A 222 4.50 18.29 3.65
CA ASP A 222 5.89 18.78 3.75
C ASP A 222 6.83 17.83 4.49
N ILE A 223 6.38 16.63 4.87
CA ILE A 223 7.20 15.69 5.66
C ILE A 223 8.52 15.32 4.96
N LYS A 224 8.51 15.22 3.62
CA LYS A 224 9.74 14.95 2.84
C LYS A 224 10.74 16.08 2.96
N SER A 225 10.26 17.33 2.96
CA SER A 225 11.08 18.52 3.14
C SER A 225 11.66 18.57 4.55
N LEU A 226 10.84 18.29 5.58
CA LEU A 226 11.29 18.18 6.96
C LEU A 226 12.40 17.13 7.12
N VAL A 227 12.20 15.92 6.60
CA VAL A 227 13.22 14.86 6.65
C VAL A 227 14.51 15.28 5.92
N ALA A 228 14.40 15.99 4.79
CA ALA A 228 15.56 16.51 4.08
C ALA A 228 16.33 17.57 4.91
N GLU A 229 15.64 18.40 5.69
CA GLU A 229 16.27 19.35 6.61
C GLU A 229 16.97 18.67 7.78
N LEU A 230 16.32 17.69 8.41
CA LEU A 230 16.92 16.88 9.47
C LEU A 230 18.22 16.21 8.99
N ARG A 231 18.22 15.70 7.75
CA ARG A 231 19.41 15.08 7.12
C ARG A 231 20.54 16.06 6.85
N LYS A 232 20.30 17.36 6.74
CA LYS A 232 21.37 18.36 6.56
C LYS A 232 22.06 18.70 7.89
N ASN A 233 21.39 18.48 9.01
CA ASN A 233 21.90 18.81 10.34
C ASN A 233 22.52 17.57 11.00
N LYS A 234 23.85 17.58 11.20
CA LYS A 234 24.61 16.46 11.78
C LYS A 234 24.07 15.99 13.13
N THR A 235 23.51 16.88 13.94
CA THR A 235 22.96 16.54 15.26
C THR A 235 21.57 15.91 15.17
N LEU A 236 20.81 16.23 14.11
CA LEU A 236 19.43 15.77 13.92
C LEU A 236 19.31 14.56 12.99
N GLN A 237 20.35 14.22 12.22
CA GLN A 237 20.38 13.06 11.31
C GLN A 237 19.96 11.75 11.99
N LYS A 238 20.31 11.57 13.27
CA LYS A 238 19.94 10.39 14.07
C LYS A 238 18.42 10.17 14.21
N TYR A 239 17.60 11.19 13.88
CA TYR A 239 16.13 11.12 13.91
C TYR A 239 15.50 10.79 12.54
N THR A 240 16.30 10.37 11.56
CA THR A 240 15.84 10.09 10.19
C THR A 240 16.07 8.65 9.73
N GLU A 241 16.63 7.83 10.63
CA GLU A 241 16.87 6.39 10.48
C GLU A 241 15.78 5.61 11.21
#